data_AF-A0AAE6JKC6-F1
#
_entry.id   AF-A0AAE6JKC6-F1
#
_cell.length_a   1.000
_cell.length_b   1.000
_cell.length_c   1.000
_cell.angle_alpha   90.00
_cell.angle_beta   90.00
_cell.angle_gamma   90.00
#
_symmetry.space_group_name_H-M   'P 1'
#
loop_
_entity.id
_entity.type
_entity.pdbx_description
1 polymer ?
#
loop_
_entity_poly.entity_id
_entity_poly.type
_entity_poly.pdbx_seq_one_letter_code
_entity_poly.pdbx_strand_id
1 'polypeptide(L)'
;MKNETITGSLVLVHPEVKNDPVGKQGQVGVLTYARDASENYVSFPKGGESVYQAKDLMMLKPKEEIMKELLQNGSKMPLNDFKTMYKIMMRQDMGTSSDLFNALEIARDHPGIWDKTLEAVNRSEKIELENTLSR
;
A
#
# COMPACT_ATOMS: atom_id res chain seq x y z
N MET A 1 -20.20 8.97 -0.63
CA MET A 1 -18.91 8.33 -0.94
C MET A 1 -17.93 8.82 0.10
N LYS A 2 -17.36 7.93 0.93
CA LYS A 2 -16.51 8.33 2.05
C LYS A 2 -15.14 8.76 1.50
N ASN A 3 -14.79 10.03 1.70
CA ASN A 3 -13.43 10.54 1.48
C ASN A 3 -12.53 10.01 2.62
N GLU A 4 -12.12 8.75 2.57
CA GLU A 4 -11.21 8.13 3.57
C GLU A 4 -9.78 8.66 3.41
N THR A 5 -9.38 9.70 4.12
CA THR A 5 -7.98 10.22 4.11
C THR A 5 -6.97 9.07 4.19
N ILE A 6 -6.12 8.93 3.16
CA ILE A 6 -5.12 7.84 3.10
C ILE A 6 -3.87 8.15 3.94
N THR A 7 -3.71 9.39 4.41
CA THR A 7 -2.70 9.76 5.38
C THR A 7 -2.78 8.90 6.64
N GLY A 8 -1.63 8.39 7.08
CA GLY A 8 -1.52 7.41 8.15
C GLY A 8 -1.57 5.95 7.66
N SER A 9 -1.84 5.71 6.38
CA SER A 9 -1.81 4.35 5.80
C SER A 9 -0.39 3.85 5.66
N LEU A 10 -0.22 2.54 5.82
CA LEU A 10 1.03 1.86 5.50
C LEU A 10 1.15 1.68 3.99
N VAL A 11 2.33 2.01 3.47
CA VAL A 11 2.66 1.91 2.04
C VAL A 11 3.97 1.16 1.87
N LEU A 12 4.07 0.38 0.80
CA LEU A 12 5.28 -0.28 0.35
C LEU A 12 5.88 0.53 -0.80
N VAL A 13 7.15 0.93 -0.69
CA VAL A 13 7.88 1.46 -1.84
C VAL A 13 8.08 0.32 -2.83
N HIS A 14 7.68 0.53 -4.09
CA HIS A 14 7.76 -0.49 -5.12
C HIS A 14 9.19 -1.06 -5.19
N PRO A 15 9.40 -2.39 -5.07
CA PRO A 15 10.75 -2.96 -5.05
C PRO A 15 11.57 -2.69 -6.31
N GLU A 16 10.90 -2.42 -7.42
CA GLU A 16 11.50 -2.14 -8.74
C GLU A 16 11.46 -0.65 -9.14
N VAL A 17 11.28 0.27 -8.18
CA VAL A 17 11.30 1.71 -8.48
C VAL A 17 12.67 2.10 -9.07
N LYS A 18 12.68 2.82 -10.20
CA LYS A 18 13.93 3.18 -10.90
C LYS A 18 14.63 4.40 -10.29
N ASN A 19 13.86 5.32 -9.74
CA ASN A 19 14.34 6.58 -9.17
C ASN A 19 14.03 6.60 -7.68
N ASP A 20 14.90 5.97 -6.90
CA ASP A 20 14.82 5.95 -5.43
C ASP A 20 15.97 6.76 -4.83
N PRO A 21 15.75 8.06 -4.54
CA PRO A 21 16.82 8.94 -4.08
C PRO A 21 17.37 8.58 -2.70
N VAL A 22 16.66 7.75 -1.93
CA VAL A 22 17.00 7.43 -0.52
C VAL A 22 17.20 5.93 -0.26
N GLY A 23 17.12 5.09 -1.29
CA GLY A 23 17.39 3.65 -1.20
C GLY A 23 16.40 2.89 -0.31
N LYS A 24 15.12 3.25 -0.33
CA LYS A 24 14.03 2.60 0.44
C LYS A 24 13.14 1.69 -0.40
N GLN A 25 13.52 1.32 -1.62
CA GLN A 25 12.86 0.31 -2.43
C GLN A 25 12.58 -0.97 -1.63
N GLY A 26 11.34 -1.45 -1.68
CA GLY A 26 10.88 -2.59 -0.90
C GLY A 26 10.73 -2.34 0.60
N GLN A 27 10.87 -1.11 1.10
CA GLN A 27 10.59 -0.80 2.51
C GLN A 27 9.14 -0.37 2.69
N VAL A 28 8.58 -0.78 3.83
CA VAL A 28 7.27 -0.33 4.29
C VAL A 28 7.45 0.94 5.11
N GLY A 29 6.67 1.96 4.79
CA GLY A 29 6.60 3.23 5.49
C GLY A 29 5.17 3.65 5.77
N VAL A 30 5.01 4.80 6.40
CA VAL A 30 3.71 5.44 6.66
C VAL A 30 3.59 6.65 5.76
N LEU A 31 2.49 6.75 5.03
CA LEU A 31 2.15 7.92 4.23
C LEU A 31 1.78 9.08 5.16
N THR A 32 2.67 10.07 5.31
CA THR A 32 2.48 11.22 6.22
C THR A 32 1.73 12.36 5.56
N TYR A 33 1.83 12.47 4.23
CA TYR A 33 1.12 13.46 3.43
C TYR A 33 1.03 13.00 1.96
N ALA A 34 -0.14 13.19 1.35
CA ALA A 34 -0.36 12.94 -0.07
C ALA A 34 -0.91 14.22 -0.71
N ARG A 35 -0.18 14.84 -1.63
CA ARG A 35 -0.67 16.01 -2.36
C ARG A 35 -1.39 15.60 -3.64
N ASP A 36 -0.69 14.83 -4.47
CA ASP A 36 -1.15 14.41 -5.79
C ASP A 36 -0.35 13.18 -6.27
N ALA A 37 -0.46 12.85 -7.56
CA ALA A 37 0.23 11.70 -8.15
C ALA A 37 1.77 11.80 -8.12
N SER A 38 2.34 12.98 -7.91
CA SER A 38 3.78 13.26 -7.98
C SER A 38 4.45 13.42 -6.62
N GLU A 39 3.73 13.94 -5.63
CA GLU A 39 4.29 14.31 -4.34
C GLU A 39 3.57 13.62 -3.17
N ASN A 40 4.15 12.51 -2.70
CA ASN A 40 3.67 11.72 -1.57
C ASN A 40 4.80 11.49 -0.58
N TYR A 41 4.63 11.97 0.65
CA TYR A 41 5.63 11.90 1.70
C TYR A 41 5.45 10.62 2.51
N VAL A 42 6.55 9.87 2.64
CA VAL A 42 6.58 8.60 3.34
C VAL A 42 7.65 8.63 4.42
N SER A 43 7.23 8.38 5.65
CA SER A 43 8.10 8.26 6.81
C SER A 43 8.40 6.80 7.11
N PHE A 44 9.67 6.49 7.40
CA PHE A 44 10.12 5.11 7.62
C PHE A 44 10.44 4.83 9.10
N PRO A 45 10.17 3.62 9.62
CA PRO A 45 10.42 3.28 11.03
C PRO A 45 11.88 3.44 11.49
N LYS A 46 12.84 3.28 10.57
CA LYS A 46 14.28 3.44 10.85
C LYS A 46 14.77 4.89 10.66
N GLY A 47 13.85 5.83 10.58
CA GLY A 47 14.12 7.24 10.35
C GLY A 47 14.22 7.62 8.87
N GLY A 48 14.00 8.90 8.62
CA GLY A 48 13.97 9.51 7.29
C GLY A 48 12.55 9.63 6.74
N GLU A 49 12.33 10.72 6.01
CA GLU A 49 11.15 10.94 5.17
C GLU A 49 11.64 11.10 3.73
N SER A 50 10.85 10.63 2.76
CA SER A 50 11.13 10.83 1.35
C SER A 50 9.85 11.02 0.56
N VAL A 51 9.99 11.66 -0.60
CA VAL A 51 8.91 11.91 -1.53
C VAL A 51 8.93 10.86 -2.64
N TYR A 52 7.76 10.31 -2.96
CA TYR A 52 7.55 9.36 -4.05
C TYR A 52 6.35 9.76 -4.91
N GLN A 53 6.33 9.28 -6.15
CA GLN A 53 5.12 9.33 -6.97
C GLN A 53 4.15 8.25 -6.49
N ALA A 54 2.86 8.51 -6.67
CA ALA A 54 1.77 7.59 -6.37
C ALA A 54 2.00 6.17 -6.96
N LYS A 55 2.50 6.11 -8.19
CA LYS A 55 2.80 4.84 -8.90
C LYS A 55 3.96 4.04 -8.28
N ASP A 56 4.84 4.72 -7.55
CA ASP A 56 6.02 4.11 -6.92
C ASP A 56 5.68 3.59 -5.51
N LEU A 57 4.45 3.83 -5.04
CA LEU A 57 3.94 3.39 -3.76
C LEU A 57 2.80 2.39 -3.96
N MET A 58 2.81 1.34 -3.16
CA MET A 58 1.79 0.31 -3.17
C MET A 58 1.11 0.20 -1.80
N MET A 59 -0.19 -0.04 -1.82
CA MET A 59 -1.00 -0.38 -0.65
C MET A 59 -1.57 -1.78 -0.82
N LEU A 60 -2.01 -2.39 0.28
CA LEU A 60 -2.81 -3.61 0.18
C LEU A 60 -4.16 -3.28 -0.42
N LYS A 61 -4.60 -4.09 -1.39
CA LYS A 61 -6.00 -4.07 -1.84
C LYS A 61 -6.95 -4.36 -0.68
N PRO A 62 -8.21 -3.91 -0.76
CA PRO A 62 -9.24 -4.26 0.21
C PRO A 62 -9.34 -5.78 0.41
N LYS A 63 -9.57 -6.22 1.66
CA LYS A 63 -9.61 -7.65 1.99
C LYS A 63 -10.68 -8.40 1.18
N GLU A 64 -11.78 -7.73 0.86
CA GLU A 64 -12.89 -8.25 0.07
C GLU A 64 -12.46 -8.57 -1.36
N GLU A 65 -11.55 -7.77 -1.94
CA GLU A 65 -11.00 -8.03 -3.27
C GLU A 65 -10.05 -9.23 -3.26
N ILE A 66 -9.18 -9.32 -2.24
CA ILE A 66 -8.29 -10.46 -2.07
C ILE A 66 -9.09 -11.75 -1.84
N MET A 67 -10.13 -11.70 -1.01
CA MET A 67 -11.05 -12.82 -0.77
C MET A 67 -11.76 -13.24 -2.05
N LYS A 68 -12.27 -12.29 -2.83
CA LYS A 68 -12.91 -12.55 -4.12
C LYS A 68 -11.95 -13.26 -5.08
N GLU A 69 -10.70 -12.80 -5.18
CA GLU A 69 -9.68 -13.43 -6.02
C GLU A 69 -9.38 -14.87 -5.59
N LEU A 70 -9.25 -15.11 -4.27
CA LEU A 70 -9.06 -16.45 -3.71
C LEU A 70 -10.23 -17.39 -4.04
N LEU A 71 -11.48 -16.91 -3.94
CA LEU A 71 -12.67 -17.71 -4.22
C LEU A 71 -12.86 -18.00 -5.72
N GLN A 72 -12.57 -17.03 -6.58
CA GLN A 72 -12.82 -17.14 -8.02
C GLN A 72 -11.70 -17.88 -8.75
N ASN A 73 -10.44 -17.62 -8.38
CA ASN A 73 -9.28 -18.08 -9.13
C ASN A 73 -8.35 -19.01 -8.32
N GLY A 74 -8.65 -19.25 -7.04
CA GLY A 74 -7.77 -20.04 -6.16
C GLY A 74 -7.47 -21.46 -6.64
N SER A 75 -8.41 -22.12 -7.34
CA SER A 75 -8.20 -23.46 -7.89
C SER A 75 -7.21 -23.52 -9.06
N LYS A 76 -6.95 -22.38 -9.71
CA LYS A 76 -6.00 -22.24 -10.83
C LYS A 76 -4.67 -21.63 -10.39
N MET A 77 -4.59 -21.21 -9.13
CA MET A 77 -3.43 -20.52 -8.56
C MET A 77 -2.39 -21.53 -8.06
N PRO A 78 -1.08 -21.23 -8.15
CA PRO A 78 -0.08 -21.99 -7.42
C PRO A 78 -0.43 -22.08 -5.94
N LEU A 79 -0.30 -23.27 -5.35
CA LEU A 79 -0.67 -23.49 -3.95
C LEU A 79 0.07 -22.55 -2.98
N ASN A 80 1.32 -22.20 -3.30
CA ASN A 80 2.09 -21.26 -2.50
C ASN A 80 1.47 -19.86 -2.52
N ASP A 81 1.14 -19.34 -3.70
CA ASP A 81 0.50 -18.03 -3.88
C ASP A 81 -0.84 -17.97 -3.16
N PHE A 82 -1.64 -19.04 -3.26
CA PHE A 82 -2.92 -19.13 -2.54
C PHE A 82 -2.73 -19.02 -1.03
N LYS A 83 -1.78 -19.79 -0.46
CA LYS A 83 -1.47 -19.74 0.98
C LYS A 83 -0.97 -18.37 1.41
N THR A 84 -0.12 -17.74 0.61
CA THR A 84 0.43 -16.41 0.89
C THR A 84 -0.66 -15.35 0.87
N MET A 85 -1.53 -15.36 -0.14
CA MET A 85 -2.67 -14.44 -0.23
C MET A 85 -3.66 -14.65 0.92
N TYR A 86 -3.96 -15.89 1.28
CA TYR A 86 -4.81 -16.19 2.44
C TYR A 86 -4.19 -15.67 3.74
N LYS A 87 -2.86 -15.80 3.91
CA LYS A 87 -2.14 -15.25 5.07
C LYS A 87 -2.23 -13.72 5.12
N ILE A 88 -2.09 -13.03 3.99
CA ILE A 88 -2.27 -11.58 3.89
C ILE A 88 -3.69 -11.18 4.32
N MET A 89 -4.72 -11.87 3.78
CA MET A 89 -6.13 -11.62 4.14
C MET A 89 -6.37 -11.80 5.64
N MET A 90 -5.85 -12.87 6.25
CA MET A 90 -5.96 -13.11 7.69
C MET A 90 -5.34 -11.98 8.52
N ARG A 91 -4.22 -11.40 8.07
CA ARG A 91 -3.57 -10.26 8.74
C ARG A 91 -4.39 -8.98 8.61
N GLN A 92 -4.99 -8.74 7.45
CA GLN A 92 -5.91 -7.61 7.28
C GLN A 92 -7.13 -7.71 8.20
N ASP A 93 -7.65 -8.93 8.42
CA ASP A 93 -8.79 -9.14 9.31
C ASP A 93 -8.47 -8.85 10.78
N MET A 94 -7.22 -9.09 11.22
CA MET A 94 -6.74 -8.66 12.55
C MET A 94 -6.66 -7.13 12.67
N GLY A 95 -6.33 -6.43 11.59
CA GLY A 95 -6.42 -4.98 11.47
C GLY A 95 -5.43 -4.14 12.29
N THR A 96 -4.52 -4.76 13.05
CA THR A 96 -3.49 -4.01 13.80
C THR A 96 -2.44 -3.43 12.85
N SER A 97 -1.83 -2.29 13.22
CA SER A 97 -0.74 -1.70 12.42
C SER A 97 0.40 -2.70 12.17
N SER A 98 0.74 -3.53 13.16
CA SER A 98 1.75 -4.59 13.00
C SER A 98 1.33 -5.68 12.03
N ASP A 99 0.05 -6.07 12.00
CA ASP A 99 -0.44 -7.09 11.07
C ASP A 99 -0.47 -6.56 9.64
N LEU A 100 -0.91 -5.32 9.43
CA LEU A 100 -0.89 -4.66 8.13
C LEU A 100 0.55 -4.45 7.61
N PHE A 101 1.48 -4.10 8.50
CA PHE A 101 2.91 -4.01 8.17
C PHE A 101 3.44 -5.37 7.71
N ASN A 102 3.20 -6.42 8.49
CA ASN A 102 3.60 -7.79 8.14
C ASN A 102 2.95 -8.26 6.84
N ALA A 103 1.71 -7.88 6.56
CA ALA A 103 1.03 -8.22 5.32
C ALA A 103 1.71 -7.59 4.10
N LEU A 104 2.13 -6.32 4.19
CA LEU A 104 2.93 -5.66 3.14
C LEU A 104 4.31 -6.30 2.97
N GLU A 105 4.98 -6.69 4.05
CA GLU A 105 6.26 -7.42 3.94
C GLU A 105 6.09 -8.80 3.28
N ILE A 106 5.03 -9.52 3.62
CA ILE A 106 4.72 -10.80 2.96
C ILE A 106 4.47 -10.56 1.46
N ALA A 107 3.72 -9.53 1.10
CA ALA A 107 3.47 -9.20 -0.31
C ALA A 107 4.76 -8.82 -1.05
N ARG A 108 5.63 -7.99 -0.44
CA ARG A 108 6.94 -7.62 -0.98
C ARG A 108 7.76 -8.84 -1.38
N ASP A 109 7.81 -9.86 -0.52
CA ASP A 109 8.64 -11.04 -0.72
C ASP A 109 8.06 -12.03 -1.77
N HIS A 110 6.86 -11.75 -2.30
CA HIS A 110 6.15 -12.61 -3.24
C HIS A 110 5.66 -11.84 -4.48
N PRO A 111 6.53 -11.59 -5.48
CA PRO A 111 6.17 -10.82 -6.67
C PRO A 111 5.04 -11.43 -7.51
N GLY A 112 4.87 -12.76 -7.49
CA GLY A 112 3.80 -13.46 -8.23
C GLY A 112 2.37 -13.11 -7.81
N ILE A 113 2.20 -12.44 -6.67
CA ILE A 113 0.89 -12.05 -6.13
C ILE A 113 0.67 -10.54 -6.09
N TRP A 114 1.62 -9.71 -6.49
CA TRP A 114 1.49 -8.24 -6.41
C TRP A 114 0.21 -7.73 -7.06
N ASP A 115 -0.08 -8.08 -8.31
CA ASP A 115 -1.30 -7.64 -9.00
C ASP A 115 -2.60 -8.08 -8.31
N LYS A 116 -2.52 -9.11 -7.46
CA LYS A 116 -3.67 -9.72 -6.76
C LYS A 116 -3.85 -9.16 -5.34
N THR A 117 -2.80 -8.62 -4.72
CA THR A 117 -2.83 -8.19 -3.32
C THR A 117 -2.45 -6.73 -3.11
N LEU A 118 -1.80 -6.10 -4.08
CA LEU A 118 -1.31 -4.74 -4.01
C LEU A 118 -1.97 -3.87 -5.08
N GLU A 119 -2.14 -2.60 -4.75
CA GLU A 119 -2.55 -1.57 -5.69
C GLU A 119 -1.68 -0.34 -5.52
N ALA A 120 -1.45 0.42 -6.60
CA ALA A 120 -0.77 1.69 -6.50
C ALA A 120 -1.57 2.66 -5.63
N VAL A 121 -0.89 3.57 -4.94
CA VAL A 121 -1.56 4.65 -4.21
C VAL A 121 -2.32 5.52 -5.22
N ASN A 122 -3.62 5.29 -5.36
CA ASN A 122 -4.49 6.10 -6.20
C ASN A 122 -5.21 7.09 -5.30
N ARG A 123 -4.75 8.35 -5.30
CA ARG A 123 -5.63 9.43 -4.90
C ARG A 123 -5.30 10.77 -5.54
N SER A 124 -6.27 11.25 -6.29
CA SER A 124 -6.49 12.67 -6.58
C SER A 124 -7.08 13.34 -5.34
N GLU A 125 -6.26 13.60 -4.32
CA GLU A 125 -6.67 14.51 -3.23
C GLU A 125 -6.59 15.95 -3.75
N LYS A 126 -7.69 16.44 -4.33
CA LYS A 126 -7.87 17.88 -4.48
C LYS A 126 -8.11 18.42 -3.07
N ILE A 127 -7.02 18.80 -2.43
CA ILE A 127 -6.97 19.35 -1.07
C ILE A 127 -8.01 20.47 -0.92
N GLU A 128 -9.04 20.26 -0.11
CA GLU A 128 -9.94 21.30 0.42
C GLU A 128 -9.26 22.10 1.56
N LEU A 129 -8.00 22.53 1.40
CA LEU A 129 -7.34 23.44 2.35
C LEU A 129 -7.44 24.92 1.94
N GLU A 130 -8.02 25.25 0.78
CA GLU A 130 -8.20 26.66 0.38
C GLU A 130 -9.46 27.32 0.96
N ASN A 131 -10.41 26.56 1.52
CA ASN A 131 -11.68 27.13 2.00
C ASN A 131 -11.73 27.52 3.49
N THR A 132 -10.67 27.27 4.27
CA THR A 132 -10.62 27.61 5.70
C THR A 132 -9.75 28.83 6.04
N LEU A 133 -9.09 29.45 5.05
CA LEU A 133 -8.30 30.68 5.24
C LEU A 133 -8.89 31.93 4.56
N SER A 134 -10.08 31.84 3.98
CA SER A 134 -10.84 33.00 3.49
C SER A 134 -12.14 33.16 4.27
N ARG A 135 -12.04 33.59 5.52
CA ARG A 135 -13.12 34.31 6.23
C ARG A 135 -12.54 35.25 7.28
#